data_AF-A0AAC8PY47-F1
#
_entry.id   AF-A0AAC8PY47-F1
#
_cell.length_a   1.000
_cell.length_b   1.000
_cell.length_c   1.000
_cell.angle_alpha   90.00
_cell.angle_beta   90.00
_cell.angle_gamma   90.00
#
_symmetry.space_group_name_H-M   'P 1'
#
loop_
_entity.id
_entity.type
_entity.pdbx_description
1 polymer ?
#
loop_
_entity_poly.entity_id
_entity_poly.type
_entity_poly.pdbx_seq_one_letter_code
_entity_poly.pdbx_strand_id
1 'polypeptide(L)'
;MPSISEQIISLCQNPNTALQAIHLLIANNGASESAFRAVYDRVMVDNDVDGAYYLANFAQKVDDLPFDGTLLIDMVMNGDDKNMKLALIEKLPKEIQSEYLDNI
;
A
#
# COMPACT_ATOMS: atom_id res chain seq x y z
N MET A 1 -18.56 10.37 17.65
CA MET A 1 -17.41 10.64 16.76
C MET A 1 -17.32 9.49 15.78
N PRO A 2 -17.07 9.74 14.49
CA PRO A 2 -16.92 8.66 13.52
C PRO A 2 -15.72 7.78 13.91
N SER A 3 -15.87 6.47 13.72
CA SER A 3 -14.79 5.51 13.86
C SER A 3 -13.64 5.84 12.91
N ILE A 4 -12.44 5.35 13.22
CA ILE A 4 -11.28 5.53 12.33
C ILE A 4 -11.54 4.95 10.93
N SER A 5 -12.24 3.81 10.86
CA SER A 5 -12.66 3.22 9.58
C SER A 5 -13.51 4.17 8.74
N GLU A 6 -14.53 4.81 9.33
CA GLU A 6 -15.40 5.75 8.62
C GLU A 6 -14.62 7.00 8.15
N GLN A 7 -13.66 7.47 8.95
CA GLN A 7 -12.80 8.59 8.57
C GLN A 7 -11.92 8.24 7.37
N ILE A 8 -11.28 7.06 7.39
CA ILE A 8 -10.44 6.57 6.29
C ILE A 8 -11.27 6.41 5.01
N ILE A 9 -12.43 5.76 5.08
CA ILE A 9 -13.30 5.53 3.93
C ILE A 9 -13.76 6.87 3.33
N SER A 10 -14.14 7.83 4.18
CA SER A 10 -14.54 9.17 3.74
C SER A 10 -13.39 9.93 3.09
N LEU A 11 -12.18 9.76 3.59
CA LEU A 11 -10.98 10.42 3.06
C LEU A 11 -10.68 9.92 1.64
N CYS A 12 -10.69 8.59 1.45
CA CYS A 12 -10.45 7.92 0.17
C CYS A 12 -11.47 8.25 -0.94
N GLN A 13 -12.59 8.93 -0.63
CA GLN A 13 -13.50 9.44 -1.66
C GLN A 13 -12.90 10.61 -2.47
N ASN A 14 -11.81 11.22 -1.98
CA ASN A 14 -11.17 12.37 -2.60
C ASN A 14 -9.82 11.96 -3.23
N PRO A 15 -9.47 12.44 -4.44
CA PRO A 15 -8.18 12.14 -5.07
C PRO A 15 -6.98 12.60 -4.24
N ASN A 16 -5.84 11.94 -4.42
CA ASN A 16 -4.55 12.27 -3.77
C ASN A 16 -4.59 12.22 -2.23
N THR A 17 -5.43 11.35 -1.66
CA THR A 17 -5.55 11.21 -0.20
C THR A 17 -5.06 9.87 0.33
N ALA A 18 -4.59 8.97 -0.55
CA ALA A 18 -4.12 7.64 -0.18
C ALA A 18 -3.07 7.68 0.95
N LEU A 19 -2.04 8.50 0.83
CA LEU A 19 -1.00 8.61 1.86
C LEU A 19 -1.54 9.07 3.23
N GLN A 20 -2.48 10.01 3.24
CA GLN A 20 -3.11 10.46 4.49
C GLN A 20 -3.93 9.33 5.13
N ALA A 21 -4.64 8.55 4.32
CA ALA A 21 -5.41 7.41 4.77
C ALA A 21 -4.51 6.28 5.30
N ILE A 22 -3.36 6.04 4.67
CA ILE A 22 -2.33 5.09 5.13
C ILE A 22 -1.76 5.54 6.49
N HIS A 23 -1.45 6.83 6.67
CA HIS A 23 -1.00 7.33 7.97
C HIS A 23 -2.02 7.11 9.07
N LEU A 24 -3.32 7.30 8.79
CA LEU A 24 -4.39 7.00 9.74
C LEU A 24 -4.48 5.51 10.07
N LEU A 25 -4.35 4.62 9.08
CA LEU A 25 -4.29 3.17 9.31
C LEU A 25 -3.14 2.80 10.25
N ILE A 26 -1.93 3.26 9.94
CA ILE A 26 -0.72 2.92 10.71
C ILE A 26 -0.80 3.49 12.12
N ALA A 27 -1.22 4.75 12.28
CA ALA A 27 -1.32 5.40 13.59
C ALA A 27 -2.30 4.71 14.55
N ASN A 28 -3.28 3.99 14.02
CA ASN A 28 -4.30 3.30 14.80
C ASN A 28 -4.09 1.77 14.89
N ASN A 29 -2.92 1.27 14.46
CA ASN A 29 -2.61 -0.17 14.38
C ASN A 29 -3.63 -0.97 13.55
N GLY A 30 -4.16 -0.35 12.49
CA GLY A 30 -5.14 -0.94 11.58
C GLY A 30 -6.54 -0.33 11.71
N ALA A 31 -7.43 -0.80 10.83
CA ALA A 31 -8.84 -0.46 10.82
C ALA A 31 -9.66 -1.65 10.30
N SER A 32 -10.93 -1.43 9.98
CA SER A 32 -11.76 -2.48 9.36
C SER A 32 -11.26 -2.87 7.96
N GLU A 33 -11.64 -4.07 7.53
CA GLU A 33 -11.41 -4.59 6.19
C GLU A 33 -11.83 -3.59 5.08
N SER A 34 -13.02 -3.00 5.23
CA SER A 34 -13.55 -2.02 4.29
C SER A 34 -12.68 -0.75 4.18
N ALA A 35 -12.02 -0.35 5.27
CA ALA A 35 -11.12 0.79 5.27
C ALA A 35 -9.80 0.46 4.56
N PHE A 36 -9.25 -0.74 4.77
CA PHE A 36 -8.11 -1.22 4.01
C PHE A 36 -8.38 -1.28 2.51
N ARG A 37 -9.57 -1.77 2.13
CA ARG A 37 -9.99 -1.80 0.73
C ARG A 37 -10.11 -0.40 0.12
N ALA A 38 -10.71 0.55 0.84
CA ALA A 38 -10.83 1.93 0.38
C ALA A 38 -9.46 2.59 0.14
N VAL A 39 -8.47 2.31 0.99
CA VAL A 39 -7.10 2.79 0.80
C VAL A 39 -6.46 2.18 -0.43
N TYR A 40 -6.56 0.85 -0.58
CA TYR A 40 -6.07 0.15 -1.77
C TYR A 40 -6.66 0.73 -3.06
N ASP A 41 -7.98 0.85 -3.13
CA ASP A 41 -8.66 1.37 -4.33
C ASP A 41 -8.21 2.82 -4.61
N ARG A 42 -8.03 3.64 -3.56
CA ARG A 42 -7.54 5.02 -3.74
C ARG A 42 -6.12 5.07 -4.30
N VAL A 43 -5.20 4.25 -3.77
CA VAL A 43 -3.82 4.11 -4.28
C VAL A 43 -3.84 3.74 -5.76
N MET A 44 -4.65 2.74 -6.12
CA MET A 44 -4.74 2.25 -7.50
C MET A 44 -5.31 3.30 -8.46
N VAL A 45 -6.35 4.03 -8.05
CA VAL A 45 -6.98 5.06 -8.90
C VAL A 45 -6.10 6.31 -9.02
N ASP A 46 -5.34 6.67 -7.98
CA ASP A 46 -4.37 7.78 -8.04
C ASP A 46 -3.08 7.41 -8.78
N ASN A 47 -2.83 6.11 -9.01
CA ASN A 47 -1.53 5.60 -9.42
C ASN A 47 -0.40 6.11 -8.49
N ASP A 48 -0.70 6.11 -7.18
CA ASP A 48 0.15 6.65 -6.13
C ASP A 48 1.27 5.66 -5.78
N VAL A 49 2.45 5.85 -6.37
CA VAL A 49 3.62 4.98 -6.18
C VAL A 49 4.09 4.98 -4.72
N ASP A 50 4.07 6.14 -4.04
CA ASP A 50 4.45 6.24 -2.63
C ASP A 50 3.46 5.45 -1.76
N GLY A 51 2.17 5.66 -2.00
CA GLY A 51 1.09 4.92 -1.34
C GLY A 51 1.20 3.41 -1.56
N ALA A 52 1.51 2.98 -2.78
CA ALA A 52 1.72 1.58 -3.12
C ALA A 52 2.91 0.98 -2.36
N TYR A 53 4.02 1.69 -2.24
CA TYR A 53 5.18 1.25 -1.45
C TYR A 53 4.83 1.04 0.02
N TYR A 54 4.14 2.00 0.65
CA TYR A 54 3.76 1.87 2.05
C TYR A 54 2.78 0.72 2.28
N LEU A 55 1.79 0.58 1.41
CA LEU A 55 0.76 -0.46 1.54
C LEU A 55 1.32 -1.86 1.23
N ALA A 56 2.21 -1.99 0.25
CA ALA A 56 2.92 -3.25 -0.05
C ALA A 56 3.83 -3.68 1.11
N ASN A 57 4.58 -2.76 1.71
CA ASN A 57 5.40 -3.04 2.89
C ASN A 57 4.55 -3.43 4.11
N PHE A 58 3.39 -2.78 4.29
CA PHE A 58 2.43 -3.19 5.32
C PHE A 58 1.90 -4.59 5.04
N ALA A 59 1.61 -4.92 3.78
CA ALA A 59 1.07 -6.20 3.37
C ALA A 59 1.98 -7.39 3.73
N GLN A 60 3.30 -7.20 3.72
CA GLN A 60 4.24 -8.24 4.12
C GLN A 60 4.18 -8.59 5.62
N LYS A 61 3.48 -7.80 6.43
CA LYS A 61 3.40 -7.97 7.89
C LYS A 61 2.03 -8.47 8.36
N VAL A 62 1.09 -8.66 7.45
CA VAL A 62 -0.31 -8.99 7.77
C VAL A 62 -0.76 -10.16 6.91
N ASP A 63 -1.15 -11.26 7.55
CA ASP A 63 -1.48 -12.52 6.88
C ASP A 63 -2.87 -12.52 6.21
N ASP A 64 -3.79 -11.65 6.63
CA ASP A 64 -5.22 -11.67 6.21
C ASP A 64 -5.66 -10.31 5.64
N LEU A 65 -5.05 -9.91 4.53
CA LEU A 65 -5.41 -8.67 3.83
C LEU A 65 -6.59 -8.86 2.87
N PRO A 66 -7.48 -7.85 2.75
CA PRO A 66 -8.61 -7.91 1.83
C PRO A 66 -8.29 -7.53 0.37
N PHE A 67 -7.00 -7.56 0.00
CA PHE A 67 -6.53 -7.22 -1.32
C PHE A 67 -5.24 -7.95 -1.65
N ASP A 68 -4.97 -8.09 -2.95
CA ASP A 68 -3.72 -8.64 -3.45
C ASP A 68 -2.64 -7.56 -3.47
N GLY A 69 -1.54 -7.80 -2.74
CA GLY A 69 -0.39 -6.89 -2.66
C GLY A 69 0.47 -6.88 -3.92
N THR A 70 0.32 -7.85 -4.82
CA THR A 70 1.15 -7.99 -6.03
C THR A 70 1.07 -6.75 -6.93
N LEU A 71 -0.14 -6.24 -7.15
CA LEU A 71 -0.35 -5.04 -7.99
C LEU A 71 0.29 -3.78 -7.39
N LEU A 72 0.45 -3.71 -6.07
CA LEU A 72 1.15 -2.60 -5.41
C LEU A 72 2.65 -2.71 -5.62
N ILE A 73 3.20 -3.93 -5.54
CA ILE A 73 4.60 -4.20 -5.80
C ILE A 73 4.92 -3.84 -7.26
N ASP A 74 4.12 -4.30 -8.21
CA ASP A 74 4.27 -3.99 -9.63
C ASP A 74 4.25 -2.48 -9.89
N MET A 75 3.35 -1.74 -9.23
CA MET A 75 3.29 -0.28 -9.37
C MET A 75 4.60 0.40 -8.94
N VAL A 76 5.18 -0.01 -7.81
CA VAL A 76 6.47 0.51 -7.32
C VAL A 76 7.61 0.13 -8.26
N MET A 77 7.61 -1.11 -8.73
CA MET A 77 8.65 -1.64 -9.62
C MET A 77 8.63 -0.97 -11.00
N ASN A 78 7.47 -0.51 -11.46
CA ASN A 78 7.34 0.29 -12.69
C ASN A 78 7.61 1.79 -12.49
N GLY A 79 7.80 2.27 -11.26
CA GLY A 79 8.16 3.66 -10.98
C GLY A 79 9.61 4.00 -11.34
N ASP A 80 10.02 5.25 -11.12
CA ASP A 80 11.38 5.73 -11.46
C ASP A 80 12.37 5.70 -10.28
N ASP A 81 11.88 5.59 -9.04
CA ASP A 81 12.73 5.64 -7.84
C ASP A 81 13.41 4.30 -7.57
N LYS A 82 14.67 4.19 -8.01
CA LYS A 82 15.51 3.01 -7.78
C LYS A 82 15.71 2.66 -6.30
N ASN A 83 15.83 3.65 -5.41
CA ASN A 83 16.05 3.39 -3.99
C ASN A 83 14.79 2.81 -3.36
N MET A 84 13.62 3.30 -3.76
CA MET A 84 12.34 2.76 -3.30
C MET A 84 12.15 1.31 -3.75
N LYS A 85 12.47 0.99 -5.01
CA LYS A 85 12.42 -0.38 -5.54
C LYS A 85 13.30 -1.32 -4.72
N LEU A 86 14.58 -0.97 -4.53
CA LEU A 86 15.51 -1.77 -3.73
C LEU A 86 15.01 -1.98 -2.29
N ALA A 87 14.55 -0.90 -1.65
CA ALA A 87 14.04 -0.95 -0.28
C ALA A 87 12.75 -1.79 -0.15
N LEU A 88 11.95 -1.89 -1.21
CA LEU A 88 10.78 -2.76 -1.23
C LEU A 88 11.20 -4.22 -1.40
N ILE A 89 12.07 -4.53 -2.38
CA ILE A 89 12.57 -5.89 -2.63
C ILE A 89 13.16 -6.49 -1.35
N GLU A 90 14.00 -5.74 -0.63
CA GLU A 90 14.62 -6.22 0.62
C GLU A 90 13.62 -6.67 1.69
N LYS A 91 12.36 -6.22 1.60
CA LYS A 91 11.27 -6.54 2.53
C LYS A 91 10.37 -7.67 2.05
N LEU A 92 10.47 -8.06 0.78
CA LEU A 92 9.72 -9.19 0.23
C LEU A 92 10.34 -10.53 0.67
N PRO A 93 9.56 -11.62 0.69
CA PRO A 93 10.07 -12.98 0.84
C PRO A 93 11.18 -13.28 -0.17
N LYS A 94 12.24 -13.97 0.26
CA LYS A 94 13.43 -14.21 -0.57
C LYS A 94 13.11 -14.93 -1.88
N GLU A 95 12.09 -15.77 -1.85
CA GLU A 95 11.61 -16.57 -2.97
C GLU A 95 11.12 -15.70 -4.13
N ILE A 96 10.53 -14.54 -3.83
CA ILE A 96 9.98 -13.63 -4.85
C ILE A 96 10.93 -12.47 -5.16
N GLN A 97 11.95 -12.20 -4.34
CA GLN A 97 12.91 -11.12 -4.60
C GLN A 97 13.59 -11.26 -5.97
N SER A 98 13.93 -12.48 -6.37
CA SER A 98 14.58 -12.75 -7.67
C SER A 98 13.73 -12.34 -8.87
N GLU A 99 12.40 -12.33 -8.75
CA GLU A 99 11.50 -11.94 -9.85
C GLU A 99 11.58 -10.44 -10.15
N TYR A 100 11.97 -9.64 -9.16
CA TYR A 100 11.97 -8.18 -9.22
C TYR A 100 13.37 -7.57 -9.36
N LEU A 101 14.42 -8.30 -8.98
CA LEU A 101 15.81 -7.83 -9.06
C LEU A 101 16.28 -7.54 -10.50
N ASP A 102 15.75 -8.27 -11.48
CA ASP A 102 16.07 -8.06 -12.90
C ASP A 102 15.46 -6.77 -13.48
N ASN A 103 14.55 -6.12 -12.74
CA ASN A 103 13.78 -4.93 -13.15
C ASN A 103 14.28 -3.62 -12.52
N ILE A 104 15.52 -3.59 -11.99
CA ILE A 104 16.14 -2.46 -11.25
C ILE A 104 17.28 -1.77 -12.00
#